data_AF-A0A6I0EDF6-F1
#
_entry.id   AF-A0A6I0EDF6-F1
#
_cell.length_a   1.000
_cell.length_b   1.000
_cell.length_c   1.000
_cell.angle_alpha   90.00
_cell.angle_beta   90.00
_cell.angle_gamma   90.00
#
_symmetry.space_group_name_H-M   'P 1'
#
loop_
_entity.id
_entity.type
_entity.pdbx_description
1 polymer ?
#
loop_
_entity_poly.entity_id
_entity_poly.type
_entity_poly.pdbx_seq_one_letter_code
_entity_poly.pdbx_strand_id
1 'polypeptide(L)'
;MIGRLLLGLAVGLVAGGVALARTPSLDVIEPRPFGYFLGDVMRREAVLRLGSGQELDAASLPRPGPLNYWLELSQVDLAATEGDGTLYRLSLVYQTFYAPLDPRKLTIPGFKLKIKGAQGDGEVAVPEFGFITSPIRQLFTASSQSTGSAVELQPDDLPQRLPTGAERTVLLVSGLLALAALVALAWHNAWWPFQWRPARPFTDAARFLKANAARLEGAGGYRTALLKLHRAFDLAAGRRLLADDVDDFLAQHPEFAPHGADVARLFASSRQAFFANDVDQAQAEMPLPSLAELSARLGAAERRAA
;
A
#
# COMPACT_ATOMS: atom_id res chain seq x y z
N MET A 1 77.65 61.03 35.45
CA MET A 1 76.78 59.83 35.33
C MET A 1 75.37 60.32 35.02
N ILE A 2 74.91 60.13 33.78
CA ILE A 2 73.87 59.14 33.37
C ILE A 2 72.50 59.50 33.99
N GLY A 3 71.40 59.68 33.26
CA GLY A 3 71.08 59.51 31.84
C GLY A 3 69.77 60.22 31.53
N ARG A 4 69.48 60.47 30.24
CA ARG A 4 68.28 61.18 29.78
C ARG A 4 67.43 60.31 28.87
N LEU A 5 66.13 60.35 29.17
CA LEU A 5 64.98 59.92 28.40
C LEU A 5 65.11 60.09 26.88
N LEU A 6 64.56 59.14 26.13
CA LEU A 6 64.06 59.38 24.78
C LEU A 6 62.66 58.75 24.63
N LEU A 7 61.69 59.60 24.34
CA LEU A 7 60.29 59.33 24.07
C LEU A 7 60.11 59.14 22.55
N GLY A 8 59.43 58.07 22.14
CA GLY A 8 59.23 57.69 20.74
C GLY A 8 58.27 58.59 19.96
N LEU A 9 58.63 58.84 18.71
CA LEU A 9 57.87 59.61 17.71
C LEU A 9 56.93 58.67 16.94
N ALA A 10 55.63 58.95 16.98
CA ALA A 10 54.61 58.26 16.19
C ALA A 10 54.45 58.94 14.82
N VAL A 11 54.55 58.17 13.74
CA VAL A 11 54.22 58.61 12.37
C VAL A 11 52.93 57.92 11.97
N GLY A 12 51.86 58.70 11.77
CA GLY A 12 50.59 58.23 11.22
C GLY A 12 50.65 58.17 9.70
N LEU A 13 50.47 56.98 9.13
CA LEU A 13 50.30 56.77 7.70
C LEU A 13 48.79 56.61 7.42
N VAL A 14 48.17 57.65 6.86
CA VAL A 14 46.81 57.56 6.33
C VAL A 14 46.88 56.85 4.99
N ALA A 15 46.51 55.58 4.96
CA ALA A 15 46.31 54.83 3.71
C ALA A 15 44.93 55.17 3.14
N GLY A 16 44.89 56.09 2.18
CA GLY A 16 43.75 56.25 1.29
C GLY A 16 43.64 55.01 0.40
N GLY A 17 42.67 54.14 0.68
CA GLY A 17 42.35 53.01 -0.18
C GLY A 17 41.71 53.50 -1.46
N VAL A 18 42.45 53.44 -2.57
CA VAL A 18 41.88 53.57 -3.91
C VAL A 18 41.20 52.24 -4.23
N ALA A 19 39.87 52.21 -4.16
CA ALA A 19 39.08 51.06 -4.61
C ALA A 19 39.32 50.87 -6.11
N LEU A 20 40.00 49.78 -6.48
CA LEU A 20 40.16 49.39 -7.87
C LEU A 20 38.77 49.05 -8.44
N ALA A 21 38.35 49.80 -9.47
CA ALA A 21 37.10 49.54 -10.16
C ALA A 21 37.12 48.12 -10.75
N ARG A 22 36.29 47.24 -10.19
CA ARG A 22 36.11 45.87 -10.67
C ARG A 22 35.44 45.91 -12.04
N THR A 23 36.01 45.24 -13.03
CA THR A 23 35.43 45.18 -14.38
C THR A 23 34.05 44.50 -14.32
N PRO A 24 33.02 45.05 -14.98
CA PRO A 24 31.69 44.45 -14.96
C PRO A 24 31.74 43.05 -15.57
N SER A 25 31.15 42.06 -14.90
CA SER A 25 31.04 40.69 -15.40
C SER A 25 29.58 40.32 -15.66
N LEU A 26 29.31 39.74 -16.83
CA LEU A 26 28.00 39.23 -17.22
C LEU A 26 28.06 37.71 -17.32
N ASP A 27 27.13 37.05 -16.65
CA ASP A 27 26.84 35.62 -16.82
C ASP A 27 25.39 35.46 -17.27
N VAL A 28 25.13 34.57 -18.22
CA VAL A 28 23.80 34.39 -18.81
C VAL A 28 23.40 32.93 -18.75
N ILE A 29 22.29 32.66 -18.08
CA ILE A 29 21.70 31.33 -17.98
C ILE A 29 20.68 31.22 -19.11
N GLU A 30 21.08 30.48 -20.13
CA GLU A 30 20.25 30.24 -21.30
C GLU A 30 19.25 29.10 -21.06
N PRO A 31 18.05 29.19 -21.67
CA PRO A 31 17.10 28.09 -21.63
C PRO A 31 17.53 26.93 -22.54
N ARG A 32 16.76 25.84 -22.56
CA ARG A 32 17.05 24.69 -23.44
C ARG A 32 17.10 25.13 -24.91
N PRO A 33 18.03 24.64 -25.75
CA PRO A 33 18.15 25.12 -27.13
C PRO A 33 17.17 24.45 -28.12
N PHE A 34 16.30 23.54 -27.69
CA PHE A 34 15.35 22.83 -28.55
C PHE A 34 14.11 22.34 -27.77
N GLY A 35 13.12 21.79 -28.48
CA GLY A 35 11.92 21.23 -27.88
C GLY A 35 10.92 22.31 -27.48
N TYR A 36 10.80 23.34 -28.31
CA TYR A 36 9.79 24.37 -28.18
C TYR A 36 8.72 24.23 -29.24
N PHE A 37 7.48 24.47 -28.83
CA PHE A 37 6.29 24.49 -29.67
C PHE A 37 5.61 25.86 -29.58
N LEU A 38 4.62 26.07 -30.45
CA LEU A 38 3.77 27.25 -30.41
C LEU A 38 3.19 27.45 -29.00
N GLY A 39 3.32 28.65 -28.46
CA GLY A 39 2.81 29.05 -27.15
C GLY A 39 3.76 28.78 -25.99
N ASP A 40 4.88 28.09 -26.21
CA ASP A 40 5.85 27.79 -25.16
C ASP A 40 6.54 29.04 -24.61
N VAL A 41 6.95 28.93 -23.35
CA VAL A 41 7.61 29.97 -22.58
C VAL A 41 9.08 29.64 -22.35
N MET A 42 9.95 30.62 -22.60
CA MET A 42 11.40 30.57 -22.42
C MET A 42 11.81 31.54 -21.32
N ARG A 43 12.52 31.06 -20.30
CA ARG A 43 13.07 31.91 -19.23
C ARG A 43 14.57 32.08 -19.44
N ARG A 44 15.01 33.32 -19.51
CA ARG A 44 16.41 33.69 -19.67
C ARG A 44 16.82 34.59 -18.52
N GLU A 45 17.99 34.35 -17.96
CA GLU A 45 18.46 35.08 -16.80
C GLU A 45 19.86 35.65 -17.05
N ALA A 46 20.01 36.96 -16.87
CA ALA A 46 21.27 37.66 -16.98
C ALA A 46 21.71 38.15 -15.59
N VAL A 47 22.87 37.67 -15.13
CA VAL A 47 23.47 38.01 -13.85
C VAL A 47 24.63 38.96 -14.10
N LEU A 48 24.45 40.22 -13.72
CA LEU A 48 25.42 41.30 -13.90
C LEU A 48 26.03 41.67 -12.55
N ARG A 49 27.36 41.64 -12.46
CA ARG A 49 28.10 42.13 -11.29
C ARG A 49 28.80 43.43 -11.62
N LEU A 50 28.45 44.49 -10.90
CA LEU A 50 29.06 45.81 -11.02
C LEU A 50 29.95 46.12 -9.83
N GLY A 51 31.04 46.86 -10.07
CA GLY A 51 31.93 47.32 -9.01
C GLY A 51 31.31 48.45 -8.18
N SER A 52 31.94 48.79 -7.04
CA SER A 52 31.51 49.90 -6.19
C SER A 52 31.47 51.23 -6.97
N GLY A 53 30.34 51.94 -6.92
CA GLY A 53 30.15 53.23 -7.62
C GLY A 53 29.73 53.10 -9.11
N GLN A 54 29.36 51.89 -9.55
CA GLN A 54 28.71 51.65 -10.83
C GLN A 54 27.24 51.25 -10.61
N GLU A 55 26.35 51.80 -11.42
CA GLU A 55 24.91 51.55 -11.35
C GLU A 55 24.36 51.18 -12.73
N LEU A 56 23.41 50.25 -12.77
CA LEU A 56 22.73 49.87 -14.00
C LEU A 56 21.71 50.96 -14.39
N ASP A 57 21.78 51.45 -15.64
CA ASP A 57 20.78 52.39 -16.14
C ASP A 57 19.48 51.64 -16.44
N ALA A 58 18.47 51.81 -15.59
CA ALA A 58 17.16 51.19 -15.75
C ALA A 58 16.48 51.50 -17.10
N ALA A 59 16.83 52.63 -17.73
CA ALA A 59 16.31 52.98 -19.06
C ALA A 59 16.86 52.10 -20.19
N SER A 60 17.95 51.36 -19.94
CA SER A 60 18.53 50.40 -20.89
C SER A 60 17.90 49.01 -20.85
N LEU A 61 17.00 48.75 -19.89
CA LEU A 61 16.28 47.48 -19.80
C LEU A 61 15.31 47.31 -20.98
N PRO A 62 15.16 46.08 -21.50
CA PRO A 62 14.14 45.80 -22.49
C PRO A 62 12.75 46.00 -21.86
N ARG A 63 11.79 46.46 -22.66
CA ARG A 63 10.40 46.65 -22.22
C ARG A 63 9.55 45.44 -22.60
N PRO A 64 8.63 44.99 -21.74
CA PRO A 64 7.65 43.98 -22.11
C PRO A 64 6.85 44.39 -23.35
N GLY A 65 6.61 43.43 -24.24
CA GLY A 65 5.86 43.62 -25.48
C GLY A 65 6.36 42.74 -26.63
N PRO A 66 5.73 42.87 -27.82
CA PRO A 66 6.11 42.11 -29.00
C PRO A 66 7.47 42.58 -29.52
N LEU A 67 8.43 41.65 -29.62
CA LEU A 67 9.74 41.92 -30.21
C LEU A 67 9.71 41.78 -31.74
N ASN A 68 8.93 40.82 -32.23
CA ASN A 68 8.67 40.60 -33.65
C ASN A 68 7.36 39.81 -33.82
N TYR A 69 7.04 39.38 -35.03
CA TYR A 69 5.78 38.68 -35.32
C TYR A 69 5.61 37.34 -34.58
N TRP A 70 6.70 36.74 -34.08
CA TRP A 70 6.70 35.40 -33.49
C TRP A 70 7.20 35.33 -32.05
N LEU A 71 7.72 36.42 -31.49
CA LEU A 71 8.33 36.48 -30.17
C LEU A 71 7.81 37.67 -29.39
N GLU A 72 7.32 37.39 -28.19
CA GLU A 72 6.94 38.39 -27.21
C GLU A 72 7.82 38.27 -25.97
N LEU A 73 8.25 39.40 -25.43
CA LEU A 73 8.83 39.50 -24.09
C LEU A 73 7.69 39.82 -23.12
N SER A 74 7.18 38.82 -22.41
CA SER A 74 5.99 38.97 -21.57
C SER A 74 6.30 39.57 -20.20
N GLN A 75 7.49 39.32 -19.66
CA GLN A 75 7.88 39.78 -18.32
C GLN A 75 9.37 40.12 -18.24
N VAL A 76 9.68 41.18 -17.50
CA VAL A 76 11.03 41.67 -17.21
C VAL A 76 11.08 42.02 -15.72
N ASP A 77 11.87 41.29 -14.94
CA ASP A 77 12.07 41.56 -13.52
C ASP A 77 13.55 41.83 -13.24
N LEU A 78 13.82 42.81 -12.38
CA LEU A 78 15.17 43.14 -11.93
C LEU A 78 15.23 43.04 -10.41
N ALA A 79 16.13 42.21 -9.89
CA ALA A 79 16.49 42.18 -8.48
C ALA A 79 17.93 42.65 -8.30
N ALA A 80 18.17 43.47 -7.28
CA ALA A 80 19.50 43.95 -6.90
C ALA A 80 19.87 43.44 -5.50
N THR A 81 21.14 43.09 -5.31
CA THR A 81 21.69 42.72 -4.01
C THR A 81 23.02 43.43 -3.81
N GLU A 82 23.14 44.18 -2.72
CA GLU A 82 24.34 44.97 -2.39
C GLU A 82 25.35 44.12 -1.59
N GLY A 83 26.64 44.34 -1.85
CA GLY A 83 27.77 43.66 -1.21
C GLY A 83 29.10 44.35 -1.55
N ASP A 84 30.14 43.58 -1.93
CA ASP A 84 31.41 44.09 -2.48
C ASP A 84 31.24 44.54 -3.95
N GLY A 85 30.25 45.41 -4.18
CA GLY A 85 29.64 45.73 -5.47
C GLY A 85 28.13 45.44 -5.48
N THR A 86 27.47 45.68 -6.61
CA THR A 86 26.04 45.42 -6.78
C THR A 86 25.83 44.25 -7.74
N LEU A 87 25.11 43.22 -7.28
CA LEU A 87 24.69 42.08 -8.08
C LEU A 87 23.27 42.34 -8.60
N TYR A 88 23.13 42.49 -9.91
CA TYR A 88 21.84 42.58 -10.59
C TYR A 88 21.48 41.24 -11.21
N ARG A 89 20.24 40.80 -10.96
CA ARG A 89 19.64 39.60 -11.55
C ARG A 89 18.45 40.03 -12.39
N LEU A 90 18.61 39.94 -13.71
CA LEU A 90 17.61 40.29 -14.70
C LEU A 90 16.93 39.02 -15.23
N SER A 91 15.66 38.85 -14.90
CA SER A 91 14.82 37.73 -15.35
C SER A 91 13.96 38.15 -16.53
N LEU A 92 14.04 37.42 -17.63
CA LEU A 92 13.33 37.69 -18.87
C LEU A 92 12.47 36.48 -19.24
N VAL A 93 11.19 36.72 -19.50
CA VAL A 93 10.25 35.67 -19.91
C VAL A 93 9.79 35.95 -21.33
N TYR A 94 10.12 35.05 -22.24
CA TYR A 94 9.72 35.12 -23.63
C TYR A 94 8.63 34.09 -23.93
N GLN A 95 7.70 34.43 -24.82
CA GLN A 95 6.71 33.50 -25.35
C GLN A 95 6.81 33.46 -26.87
N THR A 96 6.81 32.25 -27.45
CA THR A 96 6.86 32.07 -28.90
C THR A 96 5.47 31.81 -29.49
N PHE A 97 5.18 32.46 -30.60
CA PHE A 97 3.93 32.32 -31.36
C PHE A 97 4.17 31.77 -32.77
N TYR A 98 5.35 31.19 -33.03
CA TYR A 98 5.62 30.57 -34.32
C TYR A 98 5.16 29.11 -34.36
N ALA A 99 4.33 28.78 -35.35
CA ALA A 99 4.03 27.41 -35.73
C ALA A 99 4.77 27.09 -37.03
N PRO A 100 6.02 26.59 -36.96
CA PRO A 100 6.75 26.23 -38.17
C PRO A 100 6.14 24.99 -38.83
N LEU A 101 6.40 24.83 -40.13
CA LEU A 101 6.01 23.65 -40.93
C LEU A 101 7.03 22.50 -40.79
N ASP A 102 8.30 22.86 -40.65
CA ASP A 102 9.44 21.99 -40.43
C ASP A 102 10.29 22.54 -39.27
N PRO A 103 11.11 21.74 -38.56
CA PRO A 103 11.98 22.27 -37.52
C PRO A 103 12.82 23.46 -38.00
N ARG A 104 12.71 24.60 -37.32
CA ARG A 104 13.40 25.84 -37.69
C ARG A 104 14.22 26.39 -36.53
N LYS A 105 15.43 26.85 -36.85
CA LYS A 105 16.27 27.62 -35.93
C LYS A 105 15.79 29.07 -35.91
N LEU A 106 15.45 29.56 -34.73
CA LEU A 106 15.08 30.96 -34.47
C LEU A 106 16.08 31.57 -33.49
N THR A 107 16.19 32.90 -33.51
CA THR A 107 17.15 33.64 -32.68
C THR A 107 16.42 34.72 -31.90
N ILE A 108 16.55 34.68 -30.57
CA ILE A 108 16.19 35.78 -29.69
C ILE A 108 17.27 36.86 -29.81
N PRO A 109 16.90 38.11 -30.17
CA PRO A 109 17.87 39.17 -30.36
C PRO A 109 18.58 39.51 -29.05
N GLY A 110 19.89 39.76 -29.14
CA GLY A 110 20.66 40.33 -28.04
C GLY A 110 20.29 41.81 -27.80
N PHE A 111 20.67 42.33 -26.64
CA PHE A 111 20.46 43.74 -26.28
C PHE A 111 21.61 44.27 -25.44
N LYS A 112 21.71 45.59 -25.31
CA LYS A 112 22.80 46.24 -24.57
C LYS A 112 22.26 46.88 -23.30
N LEU A 113 22.94 46.60 -22.19
CA LEU A 113 22.73 47.22 -20.90
C LEU A 113 23.74 48.36 -20.72
N LYS A 114 23.26 49.54 -20.33
CA LYS A 114 24.11 50.70 -20.05
C LYS A 114 24.41 50.78 -18.56
N ILE A 115 25.66 51.07 -18.23
CA ILE A 115 26.15 51.20 -16.87
C ILE A 115 26.61 52.64 -16.68
N LYS A 116 26.11 53.30 -15.62
CA LYS A 116 26.57 54.62 -15.19
C LYS A 116 27.66 54.43 -14.15
N GLY A 117 28.81 55.07 -14.33
CA GLY A 117 29.93 54.96 -13.38
C GLY A 117 30.58 56.31 -13.14
N ALA A 118 31.20 56.47 -11.96
CA ALA A 118 31.89 57.70 -11.58
C ALA A 118 33.08 58.08 -12.51
N GLN A 119 33.61 57.14 -13.29
CA GLN A 119 34.69 57.34 -14.25
C GLN A 119 34.23 57.35 -15.73
N GLY A 120 32.91 57.26 -15.97
CA GLY A 120 32.31 57.24 -17.31
C GLY A 120 31.22 56.18 -17.48
N ASP A 121 30.39 56.36 -18.50
CA ASP A 121 29.37 55.39 -18.89
C ASP A 121 30.00 54.18 -19.62
N GLY A 122 29.51 52.98 -19.33
CA GLY A 122 29.90 51.74 -19.97
C GLY A 122 28.70 51.00 -20.58
N GLU A 123 28.97 50.03 -21.46
CA GLU A 123 27.95 49.15 -22.03
C GLU A 123 28.35 47.67 -21.88
N VAL A 124 27.38 46.82 -21.57
CA VAL A 124 27.52 45.37 -21.53
C VAL A 124 26.47 44.75 -22.44
N ALA A 125 26.91 43.90 -23.38
CA ALA A 125 26.02 43.25 -24.34
C ALA A 125 25.55 41.89 -23.82
N VAL A 126 24.24 41.71 -23.73
CA VAL A 126 23.62 40.40 -23.57
C VAL A 126 23.55 39.75 -24.96
N PRO A 127 24.16 38.56 -25.18
CA PRO A 127 24.28 37.97 -26.50
C PRO A 127 22.91 37.58 -27.07
N GLU A 128 22.86 37.29 -28.37
CA GLU A 128 21.71 36.63 -28.97
C GLU A 128 21.66 35.14 -28.55
N PHE A 129 20.45 34.56 -28.54
CA PHE A 129 20.27 33.15 -28.20
C PHE A 129 19.49 32.43 -29.29
N GLY A 130 20.09 31.39 -29.88
CA GLY A 130 19.46 30.56 -30.91
C GLY A 130 18.80 29.31 -30.32
N PHE A 131 17.56 29.03 -30.71
CA PHE A 131 16.83 27.81 -30.34
C PHE A 131 16.12 27.18 -31.54
N ILE A 132 15.74 25.91 -31.42
CA ILE A 132 14.99 25.17 -32.42
C ILE A 132 13.54 25.02 -31.98
N THR A 133 12.61 25.46 -32.84
CA THR A 133 11.17 25.24 -32.68
C THR A 133 10.69 24.15 -33.63
N SER A 134 9.77 23.31 -33.15
CA SER A 134 9.26 22.13 -33.85
C SER A 134 7.79 22.33 -34.27
N PRO A 135 7.38 21.72 -35.40
CA PRO A 135 5.99 21.78 -35.85
C PRO A 135 5.07 21.00 -34.91
N ILE A 136 3.83 21.49 -34.72
CA ILE A 136 2.78 20.73 -34.00
C ILE A 136 2.28 19.54 -34.84
N ARG A 137 2.26 19.71 -36.17
CA ARG A 137 1.85 18.67 -37.12
C ARG A 137 2.97 18.46 -38.12
N GLN A 138 3.40 17.21 -38.30
CA GLN A 138 4.30 16.85 -39.39
C GLN A 138 3.59 17.06 -40.73
N LEU A 139 4.19 17.86 -41.62
CA LEU A 139 3.80 17.89 -43.02
C LEU A 139 4.52 16.77 -43.75
N PHE A 140 3.82 15.66 -43.98
CA PHE A 140 4.28 14.70 -44.97
C PHE A 140 4.24 15.38 -46.34
N THR A 141 5.36 15.39 -47.05
CA THR A 141 5.39 15.82 -48.45
C THR A 141 4.63 14.80 -49.29
N ALA A 142 3.66 15.27 -50.08
CA ALA A 142 2.85 14.42 -50.96
C ALA A 142 3.70 13.60 -51.97
N SER A 143 4.97 13.96 -52.20
CA SER A 143 5.90 13.23 -53.06
C SER A 143 6.42 11.91 -52.47
N SER A 144 6.14 11.59 -51.21
CA SER A 144 6.36 10.24 -50.65
C SER A 144 5.19 9.26 -50.93
N GLN A 145 4.20 9.67 -51.75
CA GLN A 145 3.07 8.84 -52.17
C GLN A 145 3.30 8.16 -53.54
N SER A 146 4.53 7.75 -53.86
CA SER A 146 4.74 6.85 -54.99
C SER A 146 4.44 5.42 -54.56
N THR A 147 3.29 4.90 -55.00
CA THR A 147 2.97 3.48 -55.21
C THR A 147 3.65 2.49 -54.26
N GLY A 148 3.09 2.33 -53.05
CA GLY A 148 3.50 1.32 -52.07
C GLY A 148 3.73 1.83 -50.65
N SER A 149 3.86 3.14 -50.47
CA SER A 149 3.99 3.81 -49.17
C SER A 149 2.83 4.76 -48.88
N ALA A 150 1.62 4.38 -49.33
CA ALA A 150 0.43 4.95 -48.73
C ALA A 150 0.51 4.63 -47.23
N VAL A 151 0.38 5.64 -46.40
CA VAL A 151 -0.10 5.45 -45.02
C VAL A 151 -1.56 5.00 -45.18
N GLU A 152 -1.74 3.76 -45.64
CA GLU A 152 -2.91 2.97 -45.36
C GLU A 152 -3.06 3.05 -43.84
N LEU A 153 -4.26 3.34 -43.35
CA LEU A 153 -4.57 3.16 -41.93
C LEU A 153 -4.18 1.73 -41.57
N GLN A 154 -3.01 1.57 -40.96
CA GLN A 154 -2.61 0.28 -40.44
C GLN A 154 -3.54 0.00 -39.26
N PRO A 155 -4.10 -1.22 -39.17
CA PRO A 155 -4.85 -1.59 -38.00
C PRO A 155 -3.96 -1.37 -36.77
N ASP A 156 -4.56 -0.88 -35.68
CA ASP A 156 -3.85 -0.71 -34.42
C ASP A 156 -3.10 -2.00 -34.07
N ASP A 157 -1.83 -1.86 -33.71
CA ASP A 157 -1.04 -3.00 -33.29
C ASP A 157 -1.68 -3.60 -32.04
N LEU A 158 -1.80 -4.93 -32.01
CA LEU A 158 -2.41 -5.59 -30.88
C LEU A 158 -1.55 -5.32 -29.64
N PRO A 159 -2.15 -5.00 -28.48
CA PRO A 159 -1.39 -4.73 -27.27
C PRO A 159 -0.46 -5.90 -26.98
N GLN A 160 0.83 -5.61 -26.83
CA GLN A 160 1.84 -6.61 -26.52
C GLN A 160 1.44 -7.33 -25.24
N ARG A 161 1.30 -8.66 -25.32
CA ARG A 161 1.00 -9.48 -24.15
C ARG A 161 2.22 -9.47 -23.24
N LEU A 162 2.07 -8.96 -22.02
CA LEU A 162 3.11 -9.11 -21.02
C LEU A 162 3.35 -10.60 -20.76
N PRO A 163 4.61 -11.06 -20.75
CA PRO A 163 4.93 -12.45 -20.45
C PRO A 163 4.57 -12.72 -18.98
N THR A 164 3.40 -13.34 -18.75
CA THR A 164 2.88 -13.67 -17.41
C THR A 164 3.13 -15.12 -17.02
N GLY A 165 4.09 -15.78 -17.68
CA GLY A 165 4.30 -17.23 -17.54
C GLY A 165 4.74 -17.63 -16.13
N ALA A 166 5.65 -16.87 -15.54
CA ALA A 166 6.16 -17.14 -14.20
C ALA A 166 5.08 -16.91 -13.14
N GLU A 167 4.35 -15.80 -13.24
CA GLU A 167 3.28 -15.39 -12.33
C GLU A 167 2.11 -16.37 -12.38
N ARG A 168 1.72 -16.84 -13.58
CA ARG A 168 0.72 -17.90 -13.75
C ARG A 168 1.16 -19.20 -13.10
N THR A 169 2.43 -19.56 -13.24
CA THR A 169 2.98 -20.78 -12.64
C THR A 169 2.96 -20.69 -11.12
N VAL A 170 3.40 -19.55 -10.56
CA VAL A 170 3.35 -19.29 -9.11
C VAL A 170 1.91 -19.31 -8.59
N LEU A 171 0.97 -18.70 -9.30
CA LEU A 171 -0.45 -18.71 -8.94
C LEU A 171 -1.02 -20.13 -8.95
N LEU A 172 -0.69 -20.95 -9.96
CA LEU A 172 -1.14 -22.34 -10.04
C LEU A 172 -0.54 -23.18 -8.90
N VAL A 173 0.76 -23.07 -8.64
CA VAL A 173 1.45 -23.83 -7.59
C VAL A 173 0.90 -23.45 -6.21
N SER A 174 0.77 -22.14 -5.93
CA SER A 174 0.18 -21.66 -4.68
C SER A 174 -1.28 -22.05 -4.52
N GLY A 175 -2.08 -22.01 -5.59
CA GLY A 175 -3.46 -22.47 -5.59
C GLY A 175 -3.59 -23.97 -5.29
N LEU A 176 -2.72 -24.80 -5.88
CA LEU A 176 -2.67 -26.23 -5.61
C LEU A 176 -2.23 -26.53 -4.17
N LEU A 177 -1.23 -25.81 -3.64
CA LEU A 177 -0.80 -25.92 -2.24
C LEU A 177 -1.92 -25.54 -1.27
N ALA A 178 -2.64 -24.45 -1.54
CA ALA A 178 -3.78 -24.03 -0.74
C ALA A 178 -4.90 -25.08 -0.76
N LEU A 179 -5.21 -25.65 -1.94
CA LEU A 179 -6.18 -26.73 -2.07
C LEU A 179 -5.74 -27.98 -1.27
N ALA A 180 -4.47 -28.37 -1.38
CA ALA A 180 -3.93 -29.51 -0.62
C ALA A 180 -4.02 -29.28 0.89
N ALA A 181 -3.73 -28.07 1.36
CA ALA A 181 -3.89 -27.70 2.77
C ALA A 181 -5.36 -27.76 3.22
N LEU A 182 -6.30 -27.30 2.38
CA LEU A 182 -7.73 -27.39 2.67
C LEU A 182 -8.22 -28.84 2.72
N VAL A 183 -7.74 -29.71 1.81
CA VAL A 183 -8.05 -31.14 1.83
C VAL A 183 -7.46 -31.79 3.08
N ALA A 184 -6.21 -31.49 3.44
CA ALA A 184 -5.59 -31.99 4.67
C ALA A 184 -6.35 -31.54 5.92
N LEU A 185 -6.84 -30.29 5.94
CA LEU A 185 -7.66 -29.77 7.02
C LEU A 185 -9.04 -30.45 7.07
N ALA A 186 -9.69 -30.66 5.93
CA ALA A 186 -10.96 -31.37 5.83
C ALA A 186 -10.83 -32.82 6.28
N TRP A 187 -9.71 -33.47 5.92
CA TRP A 187 -9.35 -34.81 6.40
C TRP A 187 -9.16 -34.81 7.92
N HIS A 188 -8.34 -33.90 8.45
CA HIS A 188 -8.09 -33.80 9.90
C HIS A 188 -9.36 -33.54 10.71
N ASN A 189 -10.24 -32.67 10.21
CA ASN A 189 -11.51 -32.36 10.87
C ASN A 189 -12.61 -33.40 10.57
N ALA A 190 -12.32 -34.47 9.83
CA ALA A 190 -13.28 -35.46 9.38
C ALA A 190 -14.57 -34.82 8.83
N TRP A 191 -14.41 -33.82 7.97
CA TRP A 191 -15.52 -33.24 7.20
C TRP A 191 -15.95 -34.22 6.11
N TRP A 192 -17.25 -34.21 5.78
CA TRP A 192 -17.76 -34.98 4.66
C TRP A 192 -17.05 -34.51 3.38
N PRO A 193 -16.49 -35.38 2.52
CA PRO A 193 -16.74 -36.83 2.35
C PRO A 193 -15.76 -37.79 3.05
N PHE A 194 -14.79 -37.30 3.83
CA PHE A 194 -13.71 -38.10 4.43
C PHE A 194 -14.08 -38.72 5.80
N GLN A 195 -15.38 -38.99 6.03
CA GLN A 195 -15.89 -39.32 7.36
C GLN A 195 -15.72 -40.79 7.78
N TRP A 196 -14.85 -41.00 8.77
CA TRP A 196 -15.03 -41.98 9.84
C TRP A 196 -14.74 -41.31 11.18
N ARG A 197 -15.69 -40.51 11.70
CA ARG A 197 -15.65 -40.14 13.12
C ARG A 197 -16.13 -41.37 13.92
N PRO A 198 -15.43 -41.80 14.98
CA PRO A 198 -15.98 -42.80 15.88
C PRO A 198 -17.30 -42.27 16.44
N ALA A 199 -18.35 -43.10 16.37
CA ALA A 199 -19.65 -42.75 16.94
C ALA A 199 -19.45 -42.36 18.42
N ARG A 200 -20.04 -41.24 18.84
CA ARG A 200 -19.97 -40.75 20.23
C ARG A 200 -21.33 -40.93 20.90
N PRO A 201 -21.74 -42.18 21.18
CA PRO A 201 -23.09 -42.51 21.63
C PRO A 201 -23.51 -41.77 22.90
N PHE A 202 -22.59 -41.56 23.86
CA PHE A 202 -22.93 -40.88 25.12
C PHE A 202 -23.06 -39.37 24.96
N THR A 203 -22.19 -38.75 24.16
CA THR A 203 -22.31 -37.33 23.81
C THR A 203 -23.62 -37.03 23.08
N ASP A 204 -24.05 -37.91 22.17
CA ASP A 204 -25.32 -37.76 21.45
C ASP A 204 -26.54 -38.00 22.36
N ALA A 205 -26.46 -38.95 23.30
CA ALA A 205 -27.49 -39.15 24.32
C ALA A 205 -27.64 -37.91 25.22
N ALA A 206 -26.53 -37.32 25.69
CA ALA A 206 -26.54 -36.11 26.50
C ALA A 206 -27.15 -34.91 25.76
N ARG A 207 -26.81 -34.74 24.48
CA ARG A 207 -27.40 -33.68 23.64
C ARG A 207 -28.90 -33.90 23.47
N PHE A 208 -29.35 -35.14 23.26
CA PHE A 208 -30.76 -35.47 23.11
C PHE A 208 -31.57 -35.18 24.38
N LEU A 209 -31.07 -35.60 25.55
CA LEU A 209 -31.74 -35.37 26.83
C LEU A 209 -31.83 -33.88 27.15
N LYS A 210 -30.76 -33.12 26.92
CA LYS A 210 -30.75 -31.66 27.11
C LYS A 210 -31.71 -30.94 26.17
N ALA A 211 -31.74 -31.32 24.89
CA ALA A 211 -32.58 -30.65 23.89
C ALA A 211 -34.09 -30.96 24.06
N ASN A 212 -34.43 -32.07 24.73
CA ASN A 212 -35.82 -32.52 24.87
C ASN A 212 -36.31 -32.52 26.33
N ALA A 213 -35.62 -31.86 27.26
CA ALA A 213 -35.94 -31.91 28.69
C ALA A 213 -37.43 -31.68 28.99
N ALA A 214 -38.03 -30.62 28.44
CA ALA A 214 -39.45 -30.30 28.64
C ALA A 214 -40.43 -31.32 28.01
N ARG A 215 -40.00 -32.03 26.95
CA ARG A 215 -40.82 -33.07 26.28
C ARG A 215 -40.68 -34.43 26.95
N LEU A 216 -39.66 -34.61 27.77
CA LEU A 216 -39.37 -35.85 28.49
C LEU A 216 -40.01 -35.86 29.88
N GLU A 217 -40.69 -34.79 30.28
CA GLU A 217 -41.48 -34.72 31.51
C GLU A 217 -42.69 -35.66 31.42
N GLY A 218 -42.83 -36.55 32.43
CA GLY A 218 -43.87 -37.56 32.51
C GLY A 218 -43.41 -38.98 32.17
N ALA A 219 -44.25 -39.98 32.49
CA ALA A 219 -43.88 -41.39 32.47
C ALA A 219 -43.42 -41.90 31.08
N GLY A 220 -44.05 -41.44 29.99
CA GLY A 220 -43.66 -41.80 28.62
C GLY A 220 -42.34 -41.15 28.18
N GLY A 221 -42.11 -39.91 28.62
CA GLY A 221 -40.86 -39.19 28.39
C GLY A 221 -39.68 -39.81 29.13
N TYR A 222 -39.89 -40.20 30.39
CA TYR A 222 -38.89 -40.90 31.20
C TYR A 222 -38.44 -42.22 30.58
N ARG A 223 -39.38 -43.05 30.09
CA ARG A 223 -39.04 -44.29 29.34
C ARG A 223 -38.23 -43.99 28.07
N THR A 224 -38.57 -42.92 27.36
CA THR A 224 -37.84 -42.50 26.16
C THR A 224 -36.41 -42.08 26.50
N ALA A 225 -36.20 -41.40 27.62
CA ALA A 225 -34.88 -41.04 28.14
C ALA A 225 -34.02 -42.28 28.47
N LEU A 226 -34.61 -43.25 29.18
CA LEU A 226 -33.95 -44.52 29.52
C LEU A 226 -33.55 -45.32 28.27
N LEU A 227 -34.44 -45.44 27.28
CA LEU A 227 -34.16 -46.14 26.01
C LEU A 227 -33.02 -45.49 25.23
N LYS A 228 -32.97 -44.16 25.20
CA LYS A 228 -31.90 -43.43 24.49
C LYS A 228 -30.54 -43.71 25.13
N LEU A 229 -30.49 -43.79 26.46
CA LEU A 229 -29.26 -44.05 27.19
C LEU A 229 -28.83 -45.52 27.08
N HIS A 230 -29.78 -46.48 27.13
CA HIS A 230 -29.49 -47.90 26.85
C HIS A 230 -28.91 -48.11 25.46
N ARG A 231 -29.49 -47.46 24.45
CA ARG A 231 -28.95 -47.53 23.08
C ARG A 231 -27.54 -46.95 22.99
N ALA A 232 -27.18 -45.99 23.84
CA ALA A 232 -25.82 -45.47 23.90
C ALA A 232 -24.84 -46.51 24.50
N PHE A 233 -25.25 -47.22 25.56
CA PHE A 233 -24.49 -48.34 26.10
C PHE A 233 -24.34 -49.49 25.10
N ASP A 234 -25.41 -49.85 24.38
CA ASP A 234 -25.37 -50.91 23.36
C ASP A 234 -24.39 -50.57 22.22
N LEU A 235 -24.37 -49.30 21.81
CA LEU A 235 -23.45 -48.81 20.77
C LEU A 235 -22.00 -48.75 21.27
N ALA A 236 -21.77 -48.41 22.54
CA ALA A 236 -20.44 -48.37 23.13
C ALA A 236 -19.86 -49.78 23.34
N ALA A 237 -20.69 -50.73 23.79
CA ALA A 237 -20.30 -52.12 24.01
C ALA A 237 -20.25 -52.96 22.72
N GLY A 238 -20.83 -52.48 21.61
CA GLY A 238 -20.98 -53.22 20.36
C GLY A 238 -21.95 -54.42 20.42
N ARG A 239 -22.62 -54.60 21.56
CA ARG A 239 -23.59 -55.65 21.86
C ARG A 239 -24.68 -55.10 22.78
N ARG A 240 -25.79 -55.81 22.91
CA ARG A 240 -26.84 -55.41 23.87
C ARG A 240 -26.35 -55.62 25.30
N LEU A 241 -26.39 -54.57 26.12
CA LEU A 241 -25.92 -54.60 27.50
C LEU A 241 -27.11 -54.82 28.46
N LEU A 242 -27.02 -55.84 29.31
CA LEU A 242 -27.99 -56.08 30.39
C LEU A 242 -27.41 -55.63 31.73
N ALA A 243 -28.26 -55.56 32.76
CA ALA A 243 -27.85 -55.15 34.11
C ALA A 243 -26.73 -56.04 34.68
N ASP A 244 -26.73 -57.33 34.36
CA ASP A 244 -25.73 -58.30 34.83
C ASP A 244 -24.40 -58.21 34.06
N ASP A 245 -24.38 -57.54 32.90
CA ASP A 245 -23.19 -57.35 32.06
C ASP A 245 -22.40 -56.06 32.39
N VAL A 246 -22.89 -55.25 33.33
CA VAL A 246 -22.33 -53.92 33.60
C VAL A 246 -20.88 -54.00 34.12
N ASP A 247 -20.58 -54.96 34.98
CA ASP A 247 -19.23 -55.12 35.53
C ASP A 247 -18.22 -55.52 34.45
N ASP A 248 -18.60 -56.42 33.53
CA ASP A 248 -17.78 -56.80 32.38
C ASP A 248 -17.56 -55.63 31.42
N PHE A 249 -18.57 -54.78 31.21
CA PHE A 249 -18.44 -53.57 30.41
C PHE A 249 -17.47 -52.56 31.04
N LEU A 250 -17.55 -52.33 32.35
CA LEU A 250 -16.64 -51.41 33.06
C LEU A 250 -15.20 -51.94 33.10
N ALA A 251 -15.01 -53.27 33.09
CA ALA A 251 -13.69 -53.89 32.96
C ALA A 251 -13.09 -53.69 31.55
N GLN A 252 -13.91 -53.72 30.50
CA GLN A 252 -13.50 -53.50 29.12
C GLN A 252 -13.31 -52.01 28.77
N HIS A 253 -14.03 -51.12 29.46
CA HIS A 253 -14.00 -49.67 29.28
C HIS A 253 -13.65 -48.94 30.59
N PRO A 254 -12.38 -48.96 31.03
CA PRO A 254 -11.95 -48.39 32.30
C PRO A 254 -12.21 -46.87 32.41
N GLU A 255 -12.39 -46.17 31.29
CA GLU A 255 -12.77 -44.76 31.23
C GLU A 255 -14.12 -44.45 31.90
N PHE A 256 -15.01 -45.44 32.01
CA PHE A 256 -16.33 -45.29 32.64
C PHE A 256 -16.38 -45.85 34.08
N ALA A 257 -15.33 -46.54 34.53
CA ALA A 257 -15.25 -47.13 35.88
C ALA A 257 -15.55 -46.14 37.03
N PRO A 258 -15.12 -44.85 36.98
CA PRO A 258 -15.45 -43.88 38.03
C PRO A 258 -16.96 -43.59 38.19
N HIS A 259 -17.77 -43.96 37.20
CA HIS A 259 -19.22 -43.75 37.18
C HIS A 259 -20.02 -45.04 37.40
N GLY A 260 -19.37 -46.16 37.74
CA GLY A 260 -20.01 -47.48 37.82
C GLY A 260 -21.22 -47.55 38.76
N ALA A 261 -21.19 -46.88 39.91
CA ALA A 261 -22.33 -46.85 40.83
C ALA A 261 -23.57 -46.18 40.23
N ASP A 262 -23.38 -45.10 39.46
CA ASP A 262 -24.49 -44.41 38.79
C ASP A 262 -25.01 -45.21 37.57
N VAL A 263 -24.12 -45.97 36.89
CA VAL A 263 -24.50 -46.90 35.83
C VAL A 263 -25.33 -48.07 36.40
N ALA A 264 -24.92 -48.67 37.51
CA ALA A 264 -25.70 -49.73 38.16
C ALA A 264 -27.10 -49.24 38.57
N ARG A 265 -27.18 -48.03 39.14
CA ARG A 265 -28.46 -47.39 39.49
C ARG A 265 -29.36 -47.13 38.27
N LEU A 266 -28.77 -46.76 37.12
CA LEU A 266 -29.50 -46.61 35.87
C LEU A 266 -30.12 -47.94 35.39
N PHE A 267 -29.37 -49.04 35.43
CA PHE A 267 -29.89 -50.33 35.00
C PHE A 267 -30.94 -50.89 35.97
N ALA A 268 -30.80 -50.60 37.28
CA ALA A 268 -31.82 -50.92 38.28
C ALA A 268 -33.13 -50.13 38.06
N SER A 269 -33.05 -48.80 37.88
CA SER A 269 -34.23 -47.97 37.62
C SER A 269 -34.89 -48.31 36.29
N SER A 270 -34.10 -48.65 35.27
CA SER A 270 -34.61 -49.15 34.01
C SER A 270 -35.36 -50.47 34.15
N ARG A 271 -34.83 -51.41 34.97
CA ARG A 271 -35.49 -52.68 35.23
C ARG A 271 -36.87 -52.47 35.87
N GLN A 272 -36.96 -51.54 36.81
CA GLN A 272 -38.23 -51.19 37.45
C GLN A 272 -39.21 -50.53 36.46
N ALA A 273 -38.74 -49.55 35.67
CA ALA A 273 -39.59 -48.82 34.73
C ALA A 273 -40.15 -49.69 33.58
N PHE A 274 -39.38 -50.67 33.08
CA PHE A 274 -39.77 -51.52 31.95
C PHE A 274 -40.35 -52.89 32.33
N PHE A 275 -39.84 -53.55 33.38
CA PHE A 275 -40.29 -54.90 33.74
C PHE A 275 -41.29 -54.92 34.91
N ALA A 276 -41.15 -54.02 35.88
CA ALA A 276 -42.12 -53.88 36.98
C ALA A 276 -43.25 -52.88 36.64
N ASN A 277 -43.13 -52.17 35.51
CA ASN A 277 -44.05 -51.10 35.08
C ASN A 277 -44.23 -49.99 36.13
N ASP A 278 -43.27 -49.86 37.05
CA ASP A 278 -43.29 -48.88 38.15
C ASP A 278 -42.38 -47.71 37.80
N VAL A 279 -42.95 -46.73 37.09
CA VAL A 279 -42.21 -45.56 36.61
C VAL A 279 -41.97 -44.55 37.72
N ASP A 280 -42.85 -44.50 38.72
CA ASP A 280 -42.76 -43.56 39.82
C ASP A 280 -41.62 -43.95 40.78
N GLN A 281 -41.46 -45.24 41.09
CA GLN A 281 -40.31 -45.74 41.85
C GLN A 281 -39.00 -45.57 41.07
N ALA A 282 -39.00 -45.90 39.77
CA ALA A 282 -37.82 -45.72 38.93
C ALA A 282 -37.36 -44.25 38.87
N GLN A 283 -38.32 -43.32 38.77
CA GLN A 283 -38.06 -41.89 38.77
C GLN A 283 -37.60 -41.37 40.14
N ALA A 284 -38.04 -41.99 41.24
CA ALA A 284 -37.57 -41.68 42.59
C ALA A 284 -36.11 -42.13 42.81
N GLU A 285 -35.75 -43.33 42.32
CA GLU A 285 -34.38 -43.85 42.40
C GLU A 285 -33.40 -43.10 41.49
N MET A 286 -33.86 -42.72 40.29
CA MET A 286 -33.08 -41.98 39.32
C MET A 286 -33.92 -40.95 38.55
N PRO A 287 -33.99 -39.70 39.05
CA PRO A 287 -34.71 -38.62 38.39
C PRO A 287 -34.14 -38.26 37.01
N LEU A 288 -34.98 -37.68 36.16
CA LEU A 288 -34.59 -37.21 34.81
C LEU A 288 -33.38 -36.25 34.81
N PRO A 289 -33.23 -35.29 35.77
CA PRO A 289 -32.00 -34.50 35.87
C PRO A 289 -30.75 -35.34 36.13
N SER A 290 -30.85 -36.39 36.96
CA SER A 290 -29.74 -37.31 37.24
C SER A 290 -29.35 -38.15 36.01
N LEU A 291 -30.33 -38.55 35.17
CA LEU A 291 -30.06 -39.19 33.88
C LEU A 291 -29.30 -38.25 32.93
N ALA A 292 -29.71 -36.98 32.86
CA ALA A 292 -29.05 -35.98 32.03
C ALA A 292 -27.61 -35.72 32.52
N GLU A 293 -27.41 -35.59 33.83
CA GLU A 293 -26.07 -35.44 34.43
C GLU A 293 -25.17 -36.64 34.17
N LEU A 294 -25.66 -37.87 34.36
CA LEU A 294 -24.90 -39.09 34.08
C LEU A 294 -24.47 -39.13 32.61
N SER A 295 -25.41 -38.88 31.68
CA SER A 295 -25.09 -38.85 30.24
C SER A 295 -24.04 -37.79 29.89
N ALA A 296 -24.06 -36.62 30.55
CA ALA A 296 -23.08 -35.56 30.34
C ALA A 296 -21.69 -35.93 30.89
N ARG A 297 -21.63 -36.62 32.04
CA ARG A 297 -20.37 -37.13 32.64
C ARG A 297 -19.77 -38.23 31.77
N LEU A 298 -20.57 -39.20 31.32
CA LEU A 298 -20.14 -40.24 30.38
C LEU A 298 -19.69 -39.65 29.04
N GLY A 299 -20.41 -38.66 28.49
CA GLY A 299 -19.98 -37.94 27.29
C GLY A 299 -18.75 -37.05 27.49
N ALA A 300 -18.39 -36.68 28.72
CA ALA A 300 -17.13 -36.02 29.03
C ALA A 300 -15.97 -37.02 29.13
N ALA A 301 -16.21 -38.20 29.71
CA ALA A 301 -15.24 -39.30 29.74
C ALA A 301 -14.92 -39.82 28.32
N GLU A 302 -15.94 -40.03 27.49
CA GLU A 302 -15.83 -40.42 26.07
C GLU A 302 -14.98 -39.42 25.25
N ARG A 303 -15.06 -38.12 25.57
CA ARG A 303 -14.26 -37.07 24.91
C ARG A 303 -12.82 -36.95 25.42
N ARG A 304 -12.52 -37.48 26.61
CA ARG A 304 -11.16 -37.50 27.18
C ARG A 304 -10.40 -38.75 26.77
N ALA A 305 -11.12 -39.84 26.47
CA ALA A 305 -10.53 -41.11 26.03
C ALA A 305 -10.21 -41.13 24.52
N ALA A 306 -10.82 -40.24 23.72
CA ALA A 306 -10.60 -40.08 22.28
C ALA A 306 -9.63 -38.95 21.95
#